data_AF-A0A9P5K464-F1
#
_entry.id   AF-A0A9P5K464-F1
#
_cell.length_a   1.000
_cell.length_b   1.000
_cell.length_c   1.000
_cell.angle_alpha   90.00
_cell.angle_beta   90.00
_cell.angle_gamma   90.00
#
_symmetry.space_group_name_H-M   'P 1'
#
loop_
_entity.id
_entity.type
_entity.pdbx_description
1 polymer ?
#
loop_
_entity_poly.entity_id
_entity_poly.type
_entity_poly.pdbx_seq_one_letter_code
_entity_poly.pdbx_strand_id
1 'polypeptide(L)'
;MGDDIAIGTFTPGLATNPDPNADYIDLDMLNKHNVIEHDGSMSRRDEYFDPTNPFDAGTFNQFLSYFGNAQTFDVTSISNARARHIQQMSLLNPTMNVTEAREGTSAGECAFMLAVWGSPDNPIAKRSYFEYFFRNERFPVVLGWSPTDTALTVPTLLQIAQDITDASPAGVPLTFAPKAAS
;
A
#
# COMPACT_ATOMS: atom_id res chain seq x y z
N MET A 1 -16.78 -4.15 -1.69
CA MET A 1 -15.88 -4.96 -0.84
C MET A 1 -16.76 -5.81 0.05
N GLY A 2 -16.35 -7.03 0.38
CA GLY A 2 -17.05 -7.88 1.33
C GLY A 2 -16.87 -7.42 2.78
N ASP A 3 -17.79 -7.83 3.66
CA ASP A 3 -17.74 -7.52 5.10
C ASP A 3 -16.48 -8.10 5.77
N ASP A 4 -15.98 -9.21 5.23
CA ASP A 4 -14.75 -9.86 5.68
C ASP A 4 -13.52 -8.95 5.57
N ILE A 5 -13.42 -8.17 4.49
CA ILE A 5 -12.37 -7.17 4.32
C ILE A 5 -12.51 -6.07 5.39
N ALA A 6 -13.71 -5.53 5.56
CA ALA A 6 -13.94 -4.44 6.51
C ALA A 6 -13.58 -4.85 7.94
N ILE A 7 -14.01 -6.05 8.37
CA ILE A 7 -13.66 -6.63 9.67
C ILE A 7 -12.15 -6.84 9.77
N GLY A 8 -11.55 -7.46 8.75
CA GLY A 8 -10.13 -7.80 8.71
C GLY A 8 -9.21 -6.57 8.82
N THR A 9 -9.61 -5.43 8.27
CA THR A 9 -8.85 -4.17 8.37
C THR A 9 -9.19 -3.35 9.62
N PHE A 10 -10.44 -3.40 10.10
CA PHE A 10 -10.88 -2.62 11.26
C PHE A 10 -10.31 -3.16 12.58
N THR A 11 -10.31 -4.50 12.77
CA THR A 11 -9.86 -5.10 14.04
C THR A 11 -8.41 -4.74 14.40
N PRO A 12 -7.42 -4.82 13.49
CA PRO A 12 -6.06 -4.33 13.76
C PRO A 12 -6.01 -2.82 14.05
N GLY A 13 -6.93 -2.04 13.48
CA GLY A 13 -7.02 -0.59 13.66
C GLY A 13 -7.28 -0.21 15.12
N LEU A 14 -8.04 -1.02 15.86
CA LEU A 14 -8.33 -0.78 17.28
C LEU A 14 -7.06 -0.72 18.16
N ALA A 15 -5.97 -1.39 17.76
CA ALA A 15 -4.68 -1.34 18.47
C ALA A 15 -3.97 0.03 18.33
N THR A 16 -4.46 0.88 17.44
CA THR A 16 -3.96 2.26 17.29
C THR A 16 -4.57 3.23 18.29
N ASN A 17 -5.75 2.90 18.83
CA ASN A 17 -6.42 3.72 19.83
C ASN A 17 -5.67 3.66 21.17
N PRO A 18 -5.34 4.81 21.80
CA PRO A 18 -4.68 4.83 23.11
C PRO A 18 -5.59 4.34 24.26
N ASP A 19 -6.91 4.39 24.09
CA ASP A 19 -7.87 3.95 25.10
C ASP A 19 -7.97 2.42 25.15
N PRO A 20 -7.67 1.78 26.30
CA PRO A 20 -7.80 0.34 26.43
C PRO A 20 -9.24 -0.14 26.20
N ASN A 21 -9.41 -1.16 25.36
CA ASN A 21 -10.71 -1.75 25.00
C ASN A 21 -11.65 -0.84 24.18
N ALA A 22 -11.12 0.20 23.53
CA ALA A 22 -11.93 0.97 22.58
C ALA A 22 -12.47 0.07 21.45
N ASP A 23 -13.70 0.38 21.02
CA ASP A 23 -14.40 -0.25 19.90
C ASP A 23 -14.56 0.72 18.72
N TYR A 24 -13.81 1.82 18.74
CA TYR A 24 -13.81 2.87 17.72
C TYR A 24 -12.38 3.30 17.37
N ILE A 25 -12.26 3.92 16.20
CA ILE A 25 -11.05 4.64 15.76
C ILE A 25 -11.47 6.01 15.22
N ASP A 26 -10.61 7.00 15.42
CA ASP A 26 -10.50 8.14 14.51
C ASP A 26 -9.44 7.80 13.45
N LEU A 27 -9.57 8.33 12.23
CA LEU A 27 -8.64 8.03 11.14
C LEU A 27 -7.21 8.51 11.45
N ASP A 28 -7.06 9.59 12.22
CA ASP A 28 -5.73 10.09 12.64
C ASP A 28 -5.00 9.10 13.56
N MET A 29 -5.72 8.23 14.27
CA MET A 29 -5.09 7.19 15.10
C MET A 29 -4.31 6.19 14.23
N LEU A 30 -4.73 5.98 12.98
CA LEU A 30 -4.09 5.04 12.07
C LEU A 30 -2.66 5.45 11.67
N ASN A 31 -2.25 6.69 11.94
CA ASN A 31 -0.89 7.17 11.71
C ASN A 31 0.13 6.60 12.71
N LYS A 32 -0.30 5.87 13.74
CA LYS A 32 0.59 5.25 14.72
C LYS A 32 1.51 4.22 14.06
N HIS A 33 2.78 4.57 13.99
CA HIS A 33 3.80 3.76 13.34
C HIS A 33 3.98 2.38 13.97
N ASN A 34 4.31 1.40 13.12
CA ASN A 34 4.51 0.00 13.47
C ASN A 34 3.28 -0.71 14.06
N VAL A 35 2.07 -0.21 13.82
CA VAL A 35 0.81 -0.94 14.08
C VAL A 35 0.19 -1.42 12.77
N ILE A 36 -0.35 -0.50 11.98
CA ILE A 36 -0.74 -0.74 10.57
C ILE A 36 0.20 0.04 9.67
N GLU A 37 0.29 1.35 9.90
CA GLU A 37 1.25 2.25 9.25
C GLU A 37 2.68 1.72 9.39
N HIS A 38 3.43 1.85 8.30
CA HIS A 38 4.74 1.24 8.12
C HIS A 38 5.59 2.01 7.09
N ASP A 39 6.91 1.81 7.18
CA ASP A 39 7.86 2.33 6.21
C ASP A 39 7.63 1.79 4.79
N GLY A 40 8.12 2.50 3.77
CA GLY A 40 8.05 2.05 2.39
C GLY A 40 6.71 2.31 1.71
N SER A 41 5.90 3.21 2.26
CA SER A 41 4.58 3.59 1.75
C SER A 41 4.65 4.09 0.30
N MET A 42 3.62 3.79 -0.51
CA MET A 42 3.54 4.23 -1.91
C MET A 42 3.52 5.76 -2.08
N SER A 43 2.99 6.50 -1.10
CA SER A 43 2.64 7.92 -1.25
C SER A 43 2.86 8.77 0.01
N ARG A 44 3.49 8.21 1.05
CA ARG A 44 3.82 8.93 2.28
C ARG A 44 5.28 8.74 2.62
N ARG A 45 5.86 9.76 3.23
CA ARG A 45 7.22 9.68 3.76
C ARG A 45 7.20 8.80 5.01
N ASP A 46 8.24 8.00 5.19
CA ASP A 46 8.44 7.21 6.41
C ASP A 46 8.39 8.08 7.67
N GLU A 47 7.96 7.52 8.81
CA GLU A 47 7.83 8.23 10.09
C GLU A 47 9.12 8.96 10.49
N TYR A 48 10.28 8.35 10.20
CA TYR A 48 11.61 8.95 10.41
C TYR A 48 11.72 10.37 9.86
N PHE A 49 11.02 10.63 8.76
CA PHE A 49 11.05 11.87 8.02
C PHE A 49 9.87 12.79 8.29
N ASP A 50 8.66 12.22 8.42
CA ASP A 50 7.43 12.96 8.71
C ASP A 50 6.40 12.04 9.39
N PRO A 51 6.20 12.15 10.71
CA PRO A 51 5.26 11.31 11.46
C PRO A 51 3.79 11.72 11.25
N THR A 52 3.50 12.81 10.53
CA THR A 52 2.13 13.29 10.34
C THR A 52 1.39 12.56 9.21
N ASN A 53 2.09 11.69 8.47
CA ASN A 53 1.56 10.83 7.40
C ASN A 53 0.72 11.53 6.30
N PRO A 54 1.04 12.76 5.87
CA PRO A 54 0.29 13.42 4.81
C PRO A 54 0.64 12.80 3.45
N PHE A 55 -0.24 12.94 2.46
CA PHE A 55 0.13 12.64 1.07
C PHE A 55 1.38 13.44 0.66
N ASP A 56 2.41 12.75 0.18
CA ASP A 56 3.64 13.33 -0.35
C ASP A 56 3.74 13.06 -1.85
N ALA A 57 3.65 14.14 -2.64
CA ALA A 57 3.71 14.06 -4.09
C ALA A 57 5.07 13.56 -4.61
N GLY A 58 6.17 13.81 -3.89
CA GLY A 58 7.51 13.38 -4.26
C GLY A 58 7.67 11.87 -4.16
N THR A 59 7.30 11.30 -3.01
CA THR A 59 7.26 9.85 -2.76
C THR A 59 6.35 9.16 -3.77
N PHE A 60 5.15 9.69 -3.98
CA PHE A 60 4.21 9.10 -4.92
C PHE A 60 4.72 9.13 -6.37
N ASN A 61 5.33 10.25 -6.80
CA ASN A 61 5.94 10.35 -8.12
C ASN A 61 7.14 9.40 -8.27
N GLN A 62 7.91 9.15 -7.21
CA GLN A 62 8.98 8.17 -7.20
C GLN A 62 8.44 6.74 -7.41
N PHE A 63 7.38 6.36 -6.69
CA PHE A 63 6.71 5.07 -6.91
C PHE A 63 6.21 4.94 -8.35
N LEU A 64 5.55 5.98 -8.87
CA LEU A 64 5.03 6.02 -10.25
C LEU A 64 6.14 5.94 -11.32
N SER A 65 7.36 6.38 -11.01
CA SER A 65 8.46 6.39 -11.97
C SER A 65 8.85 4.99 -12.46
N TYR A 66 8.63 3.97 -11.64
CA TYR A 66 8.93 2.57 -11.97
C TYR A 66 8.01 1.98 -13.06
N PHE A 67 6.88 2.62 -13.35
CA PHE A 67 5.96 2.22 -14.42
C PHE A 67 6.26 2.89 -15.77
N GLY A 68 7.19 3.86 -15.82
CA GLY A 68 7.48 4.62 -17.03
C GLY A 68 6.23 5.32 -17.59
N ASN A 69 5.92 5.09 -18.87
CA ASN A 69 4.75 5.65 -19.56
C ASN A 69 3.54 4.70 -19.63
N ALA A 70 3.58 3.57 -18.91
CA ALA A 70 2.49 2.61 -18.90
C ALA A 70 1.19 3.26 -18.43
N GLN A 71 0.08 2.97 -19.12
CA GLN A 71 -1.26 3.50 -18.81
C GLN A 71 -2.05 2.58 -17.89
N THR A 72 -1.57 1.36 -17.70
CA THR A 72 -2.10 0.36 -16.78
C THR A 72 -0.93 -0.30 -16.06
N PHE A 73 -1.22 -0.87 -14.89
CA PHE A 73 -0.27 -1.73 -14.20
C PHE A 73 -1.00 -2.96 -13.66
N ASP A 74 -0.27 -4.06 -13.66
CA ASP A 74 -0.66 -5.42 -13.29
C ASP A 74 0.19 -5.91 -12.11
N VAL A 75 0.01 -7.17 -11.73
CA VAL A 75 0.76 -7.84 -10.65
C VAL A 75 2.27 -7.68 -10.83
N THR A 76 2.80 -7.97 -12.02
CA THR A 76 4.25 -7.95 -12.27
C THR A 76 4.82 -6.53 -12.17
N SER A 77 4.16 -5.56 -12.81
CA SER A 77 4.64 -4.18 -12.81
C SER A 77 4.51 -3.51 -11.44
N ILE A 78 3.41 -3.73 -10.69
CA ILE A 78 3.26 -3.17 -9.34
C ILE A 78 4.21 -3.84 -8.35
N SER A 79 4.47 -5.14 -8.48
CA SER A 79 5.45 -5.86 -7.65
C SER A 79 6.86 -5.30 -7.82
N ASN A 80 7.29 -5.12 -9.07
CA ASN A 80 8.57 -4.51 -9.38
C ASN A 80 8.68 -3.07 -8.85
N ALA A 81 7.63 -2.26 -9.03
CA ALA A 81 7.58 -0.90 -8.53
C ALA A 81 7.69 -0.86 -7.00
N ARG A 82 6.87 -1.66 -6.30
CA ARG A 82 6.87 -1.78 -4.83
C ARG A 82 8.25 -2.15 -4.30
N ALA A 83 8.83 -3.25 -4.77
CA ALA A 83 10.11 -3.75 -4.26
C ALA A 83 11.24 -2.72 -4.45
N ARG A 84 11.34 -2.10 -5.64
CA ARG A 84 12.38 -1.10 -5.92
C ARG A 84 12.14 0.22 -5.20
N HIS A 85 10.88 0.63 -5.03
CA HIS A 85 10.51 1.81 -4.26
C HIS A 85 10.93 1.68 -2.80
N ILE A 86 10.58 0.57 -2.14
CA ILE A 86 10.96 0.29 -0.76
C ILE A 86 12.49 0.23 -0.62
N GLN A 87 13.18 -0.46 -1.54
CA GLN A 87 14.65 -0.47 -1.55
C GLN A 87 15.24 0.94 -1.66
N GLN A 88 14.68 1.79 -2.52
CA GLN A 88 15.17 3.16 -2.67
C GLN A 88 14.95 3.99 -1.40
N MET A 89 13.81 3.81 -0.73
CA MET A 89 13.53 4.47 0.56
C MET A 89 14.48 3.99 1.65
N SER A 90 14.82 2.69 1.69
CA SER A 90 15.77 2.14 2.68
C SER A 90 17.19 2.68 2.54
N LEU A 91 17.57 3.18 1.35
CA LEU A 91 18.86 3.85 1.17
C LEU A 91 18.90 5.19 1.91
N LEU A 92 17.75 5.86 2.02
CA LEU A 92 17.59 7.19 2.62
C LEU A 92 17.24 7.13 4.11
N ASN A 93 16.38 6.20 4.51
CA ASN A 93 15.91 6.02 5.89
C ASN A 93 16.89 5.11 6.68
N PRO A 94 17.64 5.64 7.66
CA PRO A 94 18.56 4.82 8.46
C PRO A 94 17.83 3.89 9.44
N THR A 95 16.57 4.18 9.79
CA THR A 95 15.75 3.39 10.69
C THR A 95 14.75 2.50 9.97
N MET A 96 14.88 2.34 8.64
CA MET A 96 13.98 1.52 7.82
C MET A 96 13.73 0.15 8.45
N ASN A 97 12.46 -0.18 8.67
CA ASN A 97 12.04 -1.43 9.26
C ASN A 97 10.91 -2.09 8.47
N VAL A 98 11.27 -3.00 7.58
CA VAL A 98 10.32 -3.83 6.82
C VAL A 98 10.55 -5.29 7.20
N THR A 99 9.67 -5.81 8.05
CA THR A 99 9.62 -7.24 8.37
C THR A 99 8.85 -8.00 7.28
N GLU A 100 8.89 -9.34 7.30
CA GLU A 100 8.08 -10.17 6.40
C GLU A 100 6.57 -9.88 6.54
N ALA A 101 6.10 -9.63 7.75
CA ALA A 101 4.72 -9.21 7.98
C ALA A 101 4.40 -7.85 7.31
N ARG A 102 5.33 -6.89 7.35
CA ARG A 102 5.16 -5.57 6.71
C ARG A 102 5.26 -5.65 5.18
N GLU A 103 6.09 -6.54 4.66
CA GLU A 103 6.11 -6.88 3.24
C GLU A 103 4.72 -7.36 2.79
N GLY A 104 4.14 -8.32 3.53
CA GLY A 104 2.80 -8.82 3.26
C GLY A 104 1.71 -7.74 3.32
N THR A 105 1.78 -6.82 4.29
CA THR A 105 0.87 -5.66 4.34
C THR A 105 1.02 -4.78 3.11
N SER A 106 2.26 -4.41 2.74
CA SER A 106 2.54 -3.60 1.54
C SER A 106 2.07 -4.29 0.25
N ALA A 107 2.19 -5.62 0.17
CA ALA A 107 1.61 -6.43 -0.90
C ALA A 107 0.09 -6.35 -0.95
N GLY A 108 -0.58 -6.47 0.20
CA GLY A 108 -2.02 -6.34 0.33
C GLY A 108 -2.54 -4.96 -0.09
N GLU A 109 -1.83 -3.89 0.26
CA GLU A 109 -2.16 -2.54 -0.19
C GLU A 109 -2.04 -2.39 -1.71
N CYS A 110 -0.98 -2.94 -2.32
CA CYS A 110 -0.86 -2.99 -3.78
C CYS A 110 -1.98 -3.82 -4.42
N ALA A 111 -2.37 -4.94 -3.79
CA ALA A 111 -3.48 -5.77 -4.25
C ALA A 111 -4.82 -5.03 -4.23
N PHE A 112 -5.09 -4.20 -3.20
CA PHE A 112 -6.25 -3.31 -3.20
C PHE A 112 -6.23 -2.36 -4.39
N MET A 113 -5.07 -1.80 -4.71
CA MET A 113 -4.94 -0.86 -5.83
C MET A 113 -5.21 -1.52 -7.19
N LEU A 114 -4.73 -2.75 -7.39
CA LEU A 114 -5.05 -3.53 -8.58
C LEU A 114 -6.55 -3.89 -8.67
N ALA A 115 -7.13 -4.34 -7.56
CA ALA A 115 -8.51 -4.82 -7.53
C ALA A 115 -9.54 -3.68 -7.64
N VAL A 116 -9.28 -2.52 -7.04
CA VAL A 116 -10.23 -1.38 -7.02
C VAL A 116 -10.16 -0.56 -8.31
N TRP A 117 -8.96 -0.36 -8.86
CA TRP A 117 -8.77 0.44 -10.08
C TRP A 117 -8.72 -0.41 -11.37
N GLY A 118 -8.76 -1.73 -11.21
CA GLY A 118 -9.05 -2.72 -12.24
C GLY A 118 -10.33 -3.46 -11.89
N SER A 119 -10.18 -4.71 -11.43
CA SER A 119 -11.26 -5.53 -10.83
C SER A 119 -10.65 -6.71 -10.07
N PRO A 120 -11.40 -7.37 -9.16
CA PRO A 120 -10.92 -8.59 -8.50
C PRO A 120 -10.58 -9.74 -9.47
N ASP A 121 -11.36 -9.91 -10.55
CA ASP A 121 -11.18 -11.00 -11.52
C ASP A 121 -10.12 -10.68 -12.59
N ASN A 122 -9.80 -9.40 -12.77
CA ASN A 122 -8.78 -8.91 -13.69
C ASN A 122 -8.02 -7.76 -13.01
N PRO A 123 -7.00 -8.07 -12.18
CA PRO A 123 -6.26 -7.11 -11.34
C PRO A 123 -5.28 -6.28 -12.18
N ILE A 124 -5.79 -5.59 -13.20
CA ILE A 124 -5.07 -4.65 -14.05
C ILE A 124 -5.66 -3.27 -13.82
N ALA A 125 -4.95 -2.45 -13.06
CA ALA A 125 -5.41 -1.14 -12.67
C ALA A 125 -5.12 -0.08 -13.75
N LYS A 126 -6.07 0.83 -13.95
CA LYS A 126 -5.87 2.02 -14.78
C LYS A 126 -5.07 3.07 -14.02
N ARG A 127 -3.95 3.50 -14.61
CA ARG A 127 -3.07 4.51 -14.00
C ARG A 127 -3.78 5.82 -13.66
N SER A 128 -4.63 6.29 -14.57
CA SER A 128 -5.37 7.55 -14.36
C SER A 128 -6.29 7.50 -13.15
N TYR A 129 -6.89 6.34 -12.85
CA TYR A 129 -7.78 6.16 -11.70
C TYR A 129 -6.97 6.16 -10.40
N PHE A 130 -5.88 5.40 -10.38
CA PHE A 130 -4.96 5.34 -9.25
C PHE A 130 -4.35 6.70 -8.92
N GLU A 131 -3.80 7.41 -9.92
CA GLU A 131 -3.22 8.73 -9.70
C GLU A 131 -4.26 9.76 -9.24
N TYR A 132 -5.45 9.73 -9.81
CA TYR A 132 -6.53 10.62 -9.38
C TYR A 132 -6.90 10.36 -7.92
N PHE A 133 -7.04 9.10 -7.53
CA PHE A 133 -7.39 8.74 -6.16
C PHE A 133 -6.35 9.24 -5.15
N PHE A 134 -5.06 8.93 -5.34
CA PHE A 134 -4.03 9.36 -4.40
C PHE A 134 -3.89 10.89 -4.31
N ARG A 135 -4.03 11.61 -5.42
CA ARG A 135 -3.85 13.06 -5.44
C ARG A 135 -5.06 13.85 -4.93
N ASN A 136 -6.24 13.24 -4.89
CA ASN A 136 -7.49 13.93 -4.56
C ASN A 136 -8.27 13.29 -3.41
N GLU A 137 -7.85 12.11 -2.95
CA GLU A 137 -8.54 11.26 -1.97
C GLU A 137 -10.04 11.10 -2.31
N ARG A 138 -10.31 10.93 -3.62
CA ARG A 138 -11.66 10.90 -4.18
C ARG A 138 -11.78 9.86 -5.28
N PHE A 139 -12.94 9.21 -5.35
CA PHE A 139 -13.23 8.29 -6.45
C PHE A 139 -13.14 8.98 -7.82
N PRO A 140 -12.49 8.36 -8.83
CA PRO A 140 -12.27 8.91 -10.17
C PRO A 140 -13.49 8.81 -11.08
N VAL A 141 -14.69 9.11 -10.56
CA VAL A 141 -15.96 9.05 -11.31
C VAL A 141 -15.96 9.96 -12.53
N VAL A 142 -15.27 11.11 -12.44
CA VAL A 142 -15.11 12.07 -13.56
C VAL A 142 -14.26 11.52 -14.70
N LEU A 143 -13.48 10.47 -14.45
CA LEU A 143 -12.69 9.75 -15.44
C LEU A 143 -13.42 8.50 -15.96
N GLY A 144 -14.66 8.26 -15.51
CA GLY A 144 -15.46 7.10 -15.90
C GLY A 144 -15.24 5.85 -15.05
N TRP A 145 -14.71 5.99 -13.82
CA TRP A 145 -14.70 4.86 -12.87
C TRP A 145 -16.09 4.64 -12.27
N SER A 146 -16.44 3.37 -12.10
CA SER A 146 -17.58 2.91 -11.32
C SER A 146 -17.15 1.69 -10.50
N PRO A 147 -17.83 1.40 -9.38
CA PRO A 147 -17.62 0.14 -8.66
C PRO A 147 -17.86 -1.09 -9.56
N THR A 148 -17.17 -2.18 -9.26
CA THR A 148 -17.38 -3.48 -9.92
C THR A 148 -18.52 -4.25 -9.25
N ASP A 149 -19.24 -5.07 -10.02
CA ASP A 149 -20.27 -5.97 -9.48
C ASP A 149 -19.66 -7.15 -8.68
N THR A 150 -18.42 -7.54 -9.02
CA THR A 150 -17.66 -8.52 -8.24
C THR A 150 -17.19 -7.90 -6.92
N ALA A 151 -17.63 -8.48 -5.80
CA ALA A 151 -17.15 -8.09 -4.49
C ALA A 151 -15.71 -8.58 -4.26
N LEU A 152 -14.82 -7.67 -3.86
CA LEU A 152 -13.50 -8.03 -3.36
C LEU A 152 -13.62 -8.70 -1.98
N THR A 153 -13.08 -9.90 -1.83
CA THR A 153 -13.07 -10.71 -0.59
C THR A 153 -11.64 -10.87 -0.06
N VAL A 154 -11.48 -11.27 1.21
CA VAL A 154 -10.18 -11.55 1.82
C VAL A 154 -9.42 -12.63 1.05
N PRO A 155 -9.99 -13.79 0.67
CA PRO A 155 -9.27 -14.79 -0.11
C PRO A 155 -8.75 -14.27 -1.45
N THR A 156 -9.56 -13.50 -2.18
CA THR A 156 -9.14 -12.90 -3.45
C THR A 156 -8.02 -11.89 -3.26
N LEU A 157 -8.13 -11.03 -2.24
CA LEU A 157 -7.09 -10.05 -1.93
C LEU A 157 -5.77 -10.73 -1.56
N LEU A 158 -5.81 -11.75 -0.70
CA LEU A 158 -4.63 -12.50 -0.28
C LEU A 158 -3.98 -13.23 -1.46
N GLN A 159 -4.77 -13.78 -2.38
CA GLN A 159 -4.23 -14.38 -3.60
C GLN A 159 -3.48 -13.35 -4.46
N ILE A 160 -4.09 -12.19 -4.73
CA ILE A 160 -3.43 -11.13 -5.51
C ILE A 160 -2.16 -10.66 -4.78
N ALA A 161 -2.21 -10.49 -3.45
CA ALA A 161 -1.04 -10.09 -2.66
C ALA A 161 0.10 -11.12 -2.75
N GLN A 162 -0.23 -12.42 -2.65
CA GLN A 162 0.75 -13.50 -2.85
C GLN A 162 1.33 -13.47 -4.25
N ASP A 163 0.51 -13.27 -5.28
CA ASP A 163 0.98 -13.18 -6.67
C ASP A 163 1.95 -12.00 -6.85
N ILE A 164 1.70 -10.86 -6.16
CA ILE A 164 2.61 -9.71 -6.16
C ILE A 164 3.93 -10.07 -5.45
N THR A 165 3.87 -10.71 -4.28
CA THR A 165 5.09 -11.15 -3.57
C THR A 165 5.90 -12.15 -4.40
N ASP A 166 5.26 -13.13 -5.02
CA ASP A 166 5.90 -14.14 -5.88
C ASP A 166 6.51 -13.52 -7.15
N ALA A 167 5.89 -12.47 -7.69
CA ALA A 167 6.40 -11.73 -8.85
C ALA A 167 7.54 -10.74 -8.52
N SER A 168 8.02 -10.71 -7.27
CA SER A 168 9.06 -9.78 -6.84
C SER A 168 10.34 -9.94 -7.67
N PRO A 169 10.99 -8.83 -8.07
CA PRO A 169 12.17 -8.88 -8.92
C PRO A 169 13.35 -9.54 -8.19
N ALA A 170 14.00 -10.49 -8.85
CA ALA A 170 15.19 -11.15 -8.32
C ALA A 170 16.30 -10.14 -7.97
N GLY A 171 16.95 -10.35 -6.83
CA GLY A 171 18.07 -9.53 -6.35
C GLY A 171 17.66 -8.21 -5.68
N VAL A 172 16.37 -7.93 -5.53
CA VAL A 172 15.87 -6.81 -4.72
C VAL A 172 15.42 -7.34 -3.35
N PRO A 173 16.01 -6.88 -2.22
CA PRO A 173 15.56 -7.28 -0.90
C PRO A 173 14.12 -6.83 -0.65
N LEU A 174 13.35 -7.69 0.03
CA LEU A 174 11.95 -7.40 0.41
C LEU A 174 11.81 -7.03 1.89
N THR A 175 12.83 -7.31 2.69
CA THR A 175 12.88 -6.98 4.11
C THR A 175 14.11 -6.12 4.40
N PHE A 176 13.96 -5.24 5.38
CA PHE A 176 14.96 -4.25 5.76
C PHE A 176 14.95 -4.12 7.27
N ALA A 177 16.15 -4.08 7.87
CA ALA A 177 16.32 -3.85 9.29
C ALA A 177 17.01 -2.49 9.51
N PRO A 178 16.74 -1.82 10.65
CA PRO A 178 17.41 -0.57 10.99
C PRO A 178 18.93 -0.72 10.90
N LYS A 179 19.61 0.28 10.33
CA LYS A 179 21.07 0.30 10.28
C LYS A 179 21.59 0.41 11.72
N ALA A 180 22.60 -0.39 12.05
CA ALA A 180 23.24 -0.28 13.36
C ALA A 180 23.74 1.15 13.59
N ALA A 181 23.51 1.70 14.78
CA ALA A 181 24.06 2.99 15.16
C ALA A 181 25.59 2.89 15.09
N SER A 182 26.20 3.71 14.22
CA SER A 182 27.65 3.87 14.12
C SER A 182 28.20 4.72 15.26
#